data_AF-A0A328U1K6-F1
#
_entry.id   AF-A0A328U1K6-F1
#
_cell.length_a   1.000
_cell.length_b   1.000
_cell.length_c   1.000
_cell.angle_alpha   90.00
_cell.angle_beta   90.00
_cell.angle_gamma   90.00
#
_symmetry.space_group_name_H-M   'P 1'
#
loop_
_entity.id
_entity.type
_entity.pdbx_description
1 polymer ?
#
loop_
_entity_poly.entity_id
_entity_poly.type
_entity_poly.pdbx_seq_one_letter_code
_entity_poly.pdbx_strand_id
1 'polypeptide(L)'
;MDMRKIGAFISSLRKEKGMTQAEFAERLSLSHQAVSKWERGESLPDISLLPAISQLFGTTIDELLAGEKRIVLAQVAAAVEPASTGIGADANVNVDVDVDVDVDVDVDVDVNVNEDADVGIDAEENIEMADSVDDGSQEEAGQTESADDSHPSMQAILQLAPFLSSETIDEMLGYVEEGQLDSSIINGLAPFISQSSLARLIDKVEAGKLDMRQLSGLAPFMAPEQIDRLVMQAEQGTTDWDAVQSLAPFISQETLNRLADRVVEGSLDAKRVLALAPFLSAETIEKLLDQVKSGHLSADVLSGLAPFIRKDSLERLIRGMLEKSLSRT
;
A
#
# COMPACT_ATOMS: atom_id res chain seq x y z
N MET A 1 15.96 13.22 24.33
CA MET A 1 15.37 14.32 23.53
C MET A 1 16.16 15.57 23.84
N ASP A 2 16.94 16.07 22.87
CA ASP A 2 17.82 17.22 23.08
C ASP A 2 17.12 18.50 22.59
N MET A 3 16.71 19.34 23.54
CA MET A 3 15.94 20.55 23.26
C MET A 3 16.73 21.58 22.45
N ARG A 4 18.06 21.63 22.60
CA ARG A 4 18.91 22.56 21.83
C ARG A 4 19.05 22.07 20.39
N LYS A 5 19.17 20.76 20.19
CA LYS A 5 19.21 20.15 18.84
C LYS A 5 17.90 20.40 18.08
N ILE A 6 16.76 20.20 18.74
CA ILE A 6 15.43 20.46 18.17
C ILE A 6 15.25 21.95 17.85
N GLY A 7 15.62 22.83 18.79
CA GLY A 7 15.56 24.28 18.58
C GLY A 7 16.38 24.77 17.40
N ALA A 8 17.63 24.30 17.29
CA ALA A 8 18.51 24.61 16.17
C ALA A 8 17.95 24.11 14.83
N PHE A 9 17.33 22.93 14.83
CA PHE A 9 16.69 22.37 13.64
C PHE A 9 15.43 23.14 13.21
N ILE A 10 14.59 23.56 14.14
CA ILE A 10 13.45 24.45 13.85
C ILE A 10 13.96 25.77 13.25
N SER A 11 15.04 26.33 13.80
CA SER A 11 15.65 27.56 13.30
C SER A 11 16.18 27.39 11.87
N SER A 12 16.82 26.27 11.56
CA SER A 12 17.34 26.02 10.21
C SER A 12 16.21 25.85 9.18
N LEU A 13 15.13 25.13 9.53
CA LEU A 13 13.96 24.98 8.66
C LEU A 13 13.27 26.32 8.37
N ARG A 14 13.14 27.17 9.40
CA ARG A 14 12.60 28.53 9.24
C ARG A 14 13.46 29.36 8.28
N LYS A 15 14.79 29.33 8.45
CA LYS A 15 15.75 30.05 7.59
C LYS A 15 15.75 29.50 6.16
N GLU A 16 15.61 28.19 5.95
CA GLU A 16 15.48 27.56 4.62
C GLU A 16 14.26 28.09 3.86
N LYS A 17 13.18 28.42 4.57
CA LYS A 17 11.98 29.05 4.01
C LYS A 17 12.04 30.59 3.93
N GLY A 18 13.16 31.20 4.32
CA GLY A 18 13.37 32.65 4.29
C GLY A 18 12.46 33.45 5.22
N MET A 19 11.93 32.85 6.28
CA MET A 19 11.01 33.52 7.21
C MET A 19 11.75 34.12 8.41
N THR A 20 11.27 35.24 8.93
CA THR A 20 11.65 35.77 10.25
C THR A 20 10.96 34.98 11.38
N GLN A 21 11.47 35.09 12.61
CA GLN A 21 10.81 34.46 13.77
C GLN A 21 9.38 34.99 13.97
N ALA A 22 9.13 36.26 13.64
CA ALA A 22 7.81 36.89 13.77
C ALA A 22 6.81 36.33 12.75
N GLU A 23 7.21 36.19 11.49
CA GLU A 23 6.38 35.59 10.44
C GLU A 23 6.09 34.11 10.73
N PHE A 24 7.07 33.38 11.27
CA PHE A 24 6.85 31.99 11.68
C PHE A 24 5.84 31.89 12.83
N ALA A 25 5.95 32.77 13.83
CA ALA A 25 5.00 32.84 14.93
C ALA A 25 3.58 33.19 14.44
N GLU A 26 3.46 34.14 13.52
CA GLU A 26 2.18 34.56 12.94
C GLU A 26 1.49 33.42 12.19
N ARG A 27 2.22 32.65 11.38
CA ARG A 27 1.67 31.48 10.67
C ARG A 27 1.12 30.40 11.60
N LEU A 28 1.61 30.34 12.83
CA LEU A 28 1.12 29.41 13.86
C LEU A 28 0.15 30.07 14.85
N SER A 29 -0.19 31.34 14.66
CA SER A 29 -0.99 32.14 15.61
C SER A 29 -0.38 32.18 17.03
N LEU A 30 0.94 32.34 17.11
CA LEU A 30 1.72 32.36 18.35
C LEU A 30 2.44 33.70 18.54
N SER A 31 2.96 33.93 19.75
CA SER A 31 3.82 35.07 20.01
C SER A 31 5.26 34.80 19.53
N HIS A 32 5.92 35.84 19.04
CA HIS A 32 7.34 35.81 18.67
C HIS A 32 8.23 35.21 19.78
N GLN A 33 7.93 35.52 21.04
CA GLN A 33 8.66 35.02 22.20
C GLN A 33 8.60 33.48 22.33
N ALA A 34 7.52 32.84 21.90
CA ALA A 34 7.39 31.38 21.94
C ALA A 34 8.40 30.72 21.00
N VAL A 35 8.44 31.17 19.73
CA VAL A 35 9.41 30.72 18.72
C VAL A 35 10.84 30.97 19.16
N SER A 36 11.11 32.16 19.70
CA SER A 36 12.44 32.56 20.17
C SER A 36 12.97 31.62 21.28
N LYS A 37 12.10 31.20 22.21
CA LYS A 37 12.45 30.22 23.26
C LYS A 37 12.68 28.82 22.70
N TRP A 38 11.93 28.42 21.68
CA TRP A 38 12.13 27.14 21.02
C TRP A 38 13.48 27.07 20.32
N GLU A 39 13.83 28.09 19.54
CA GLU A 39 15.10 28.12 18.79
C GLU A 39 16.33 28.16 19.69
N ARG A 40 16.22 28.75 20.89
CA ARG A 40 17.29 28.70 21.91
C ARG A 40 17.31 27.41 22.74
N GLY A 41 16.34 26.51 22.55
CA GLY A 41 16.19 25.28 23.33
C GLY A 41 15.76 25.49 24.77
N GLU A 42 15.15 26.64 25.10
CA GLU A 42 14.62 26.97 26.43
C GLU A 42 13.24 26.32 26.68
N SER A 43 12.48 26.07 25.63
CA SER A 43 11.21 25.34 25.67
C SER A 43 10.99 24.54 24.38
N LEU A 44 10.01 23.63 24.38
CA LEU A 44 9.59 22.91 23.17
C LEU A 44 8.25 23.44 22.66
N PRO A 45 7.94 23.27 21.37
CA PRO A 45 6.57 23.40 20.88
C PRO A 45 5.65 22.44 21.61
N ASP A 46 4.42 22.89 21.88
CA ASP A 46 3.39 22.00 22.40
C ASP A 46 3.12 20.87 21.39
N ILE A 47 2.78 19.68 21.88
CA ILE A 47 2.45 18.50 21.08
C ILE A 47 1.36 18.82 20.05
N SER A 48 0.40 19.67 20.42
CA SER A 48 -0.68 20.13 19.55
C SER A 48 -0.20 20.92 18.32
N LEU A 49 0.98 21.54 18.39
CA LEU A 49 1.56 22.38 17.35
C LEU A 49 2.50 21.60 16.42
N LEU A 50 2.97 20.42 16.83
CA LEU A 50 3.89 19.60 16.04
C LEU A 50 3.35 19.24 14.65
N PRO A 51 2.06 18.89 14.46
CA PRO A 51 1.51 18.63 13.12
C PRO A 51 1.56 19.87 12.23
N ALA A 52 1.24 21.05 12.77
CA ALA A 52 1.25 22.30 12.01
C ALA A 52 2.67 22.71 11.60
N ILE A 53 3.65 22.54 12.51
CA ILE A 53 5.07 22.80 12.22
C ILE A 53 5.60 21.84 11.16
N SER A 54 5.27 20.55 11.29
CA SER A 54 5.62 19.48 10.34
C SER A 54 5.10 19.79 8.94
N GLN A 55 3.83 20.18 8.82
CA GLN A 55 3.22 20.59 7.55
C GLN A 55 3.86 21.84 6.95
N LEU A 56 4.11 22.87 7.78
CA LEU A 56 4.68 24.14 7.32
C LEU A 56 6.06 23.97 6.69
N PHE A 57 6.89 23.09 7.26
CA PHE A 57 8.26 22.87 6.82
C PHE A 57 8.43 21.64 5.92
N GLY A 58 7.40 20.82 5.73
CA GLY A 58 7.48 19.59 4.93
C GLY A 58 8.43 18.55 5.55
N THR A 59 8.44 18.45 6.88
CA THR A 59 9.22 17.48 7.66
C THR A 59 8.27 16.59 8.46
N THR A 60 8.74 15.47 8.98
CA THR A 60 7.95 14.64 9.90
C THR A 60 8.08 15.11 11.34
N ILE A 61 7.12 14.75 12.20
CA ILE A 61 7.22 15.02 13.64
C ILE A 61 8.46 14.32 14.22
N ASP A 62 8.78 13.10 13.77
CA ASP A 62 9.96 12.39 14.26
C ASP A 62 11.27 13.10 13.90
N GLU A 63 11.41 13.64 12.69
CA GLU A 63 12.57 14.46 12.30
C GLU A 63 12.66 15.74 13.14
N LEU A 64 11.51 16.39 13.37
CA LEU A 64 11.41 17.58 14.20
C LEU A 64 11.89 17.30 15.63
N LEU A 65 11.47 16.16 16.21
CA LEU A 65 11.84 15.74 17.56
C LEU A 65 13.24 15.13 17.66
N ALA A 66 13.79 14.60 16.56
CA ALA A 66 15.17 14.14 16.44
C ALA A 66 16.16 15.30 16.25
N GLY A 67 15.67 16.46 15.78
CA GLY A 67 16.45 17.66 15.49
C GLY A 67 17.39 17.47 14.30
N GLU A 68 17.03 16.64 13.33
CA GLU A 68 17.80 16.41 12.10
C GLU A 68 16.90 15.93 10.97
N LYS A 69 17.15 16.44 9.77
CA LYS A 69 16.48 15.99 8.54
C LYS A 69 17.05 14.63 8.19
N ARG A 70 16.22 13.60 8.05
CA ARG A 70 16.70 12.31 7.56
C ARG A 70 16.89 12.42 6.06
N ILE A 71 18.13 12.66 5.64
CA ILE A 71 18.49 12.64 4.23
C ILE A 71 18.39 11.19 3.75
N VAL A 72 17.29 10.87 3.07
CA VAL A 72 17.27 9.74 2.15
C VAL A 72 17.87 10.27 0.85
N LEU A 73 18.97 9.66 0.38
CA LEU A 73 19.81 10.11 -0.75
C LEU A 73 19.11 10.08 -2.12
N ALA A 74 17.86 10.52 -2.22
CA ALA A 74 17.07 10.51 -3.44
C ALA A 74 17.19 11.81 -4.27
N GLN A 75 17.74 12.91 -3.73
CA GLN A 75 17.69 14.23 -4.39
C GLN A 75 18.96 14.70 -5.12
N VAL A 76 20.05 13.92 -5.16
CA VAL A 76 21.31 14.36 -5.85
C VAL A 76 21.39 13.89 -7.31
N ALA A 77 20.50 12.99 -7.77
CA ALA A 77 20.61 12.41 -9.12
C ALA A 77 20.12 13.32 -10.27
N ALA A 78 19.48 14.47 -9.99
CA ALA A 78 18.85 15.30 -11.02
C ALA A 78 19.78 16.30 -11.73
N ALA A 79 21.07 16.42 -11.37
CA ALA A 79 21.96 17.48 -11.89
C ALA A 79 23.27 17.01 -12.57
N VAL A 80 23.42 15.74 -12.93
CA VAL A 80 24.59 15.30 -13.72
C VAL A 80 24.14 14.46 -14.92
N GLU A 81 24.06 15.10 -16.08
CA GLU A 81 23.93 14.39 -17.36
C GLU A 81 25.15 13.48 -17.61
N PRO A 82 24.96 12.27 -18.17
CA PRO A 82 26.03 11.29 -18.27
C PRO A 82 26.90 11.54 -19.50
N ALA A 83 28.06 12.18 -19.32
CA ALA A 83 29.15 12.04 -20.27
C ALA A 83 29.79 10.66 -20.09
N SER A 84 29.65 9.83 -21.11
CA SER A 84 30.25 8.50 -21.26
C SER A 84 31.73 8.47 -20.87
N THR A 85 32.13 7.63 -19.91
CA THR A 85 33.36 6.82 -20.01
C THR A 85 33.26 5.66 -19.02
N GLY A 86 33.46 4.44 -19.50
CA GLY A 86 33.50 3.25 -18.65
C GLY A 86 34.71 3.25 -17.72
N ILE A 87 34.56 2.57 -16.58
CA ILE A 87 35.52 1.66 -15.94
C ILE A 87 34.82 1.01 -14.74
N GLY A 88 35.00 -0.31 -14.62
CA GLY A 88 35.07 -1.15 -13.42
C GLY A 88 34.31 -0.79 -12.14
N ALA A 89 33.50 -1.76 -11.71
CA ALA A 89 32.96 -1.90 -10.36
C ALA A 89 34.05 -1.92 -9.26
N ASP A 90 33.59 -1.63 -8.04
CA ASP A 90 34.25 -1.76 -6.73
C ASP A 90 34.93 -0.50 -6.15
N ALA A 91 34.14 0.36 -5.50
CA ALA A 91 34.61 1.19 -4.39
C ALA A 91 33.44 1.61 -3.48
N ASN A 92 33.40 1.09 -2.26
CA ASN A 92 32.56 1.63 -1.18
C ASN A 92 33.32 2.82 -0.58
N VAL A 93 32.84 4.04 -0.77
CA VAL A 93 33.47 5.27 -0.26
C VAL A 93 32.60 5.82 0.89
N ASN A 94 33.12 5.74 2.11
CA ASN A 94 32.63 6.60 3.20
C ASN A 94 33.24 7.98 2.99
N VAL A 95 32.39 8.99 2.79
CA VAL A 95 32.80 10.40 2.79
C VAL A 95 32.38 11.01 4.12
N ASP A 96 33.35 11.24 4.99
CA ASP A 96 33.18 12.17 6.11
C ASP A 96 33.09 13.59 5.52
N VAL A 97 31.93 14.21 5.60
CA VAL A 97 31.74 15.62 5.22
C VAL A 97 31.80 16.44 6.49
N ASP A 98 32.97 17.02 6.76
CA ASP A 98 33.10 18.11 7.73
C ASP A 98 32.38 19.32 7.15
N VAL A 99 31.19 19.63 7.69
CA VAL A 99 30.48 20.88 7.41
C VAL A 99 30.95 21.89 8.44
N ASP A 100 31.87 22.77 8.03
CA ASP A 100 32.18 23.99 8.77
C ASP A 100 30.91 24.86 8.79
N VAL A 101 30.21 24.87 9.92
CA VAL A 101 29.11 25.80 10.17
C VAL A 101 29.72 27.07 10.74
N ASP A 102 29.92 28.08 9.89
CA ASP A 102 30.13 29.45 10.34
C ASP A 102 28.89 29.90 11.11
N VAL A 103 29.01 29.95 12.43
CA VAL A 103 27.96 30.47 13.31
C VAL A 103 28.05 32.00 13.29
N ASP A 104 27.41 32.62 12.32
CA ASP A 104 27.09 34.05 12.41
C ASP A 104 26.07 34.24 13.54
N VAL A 105 26.58 34.71 14.68
CA VAL A 105 25.77 35.15 15.82
C VAL A 105 25.24 36.54 15.51
N ASP A 106 24.16 36.62 14.75
CA ASP A 106 23.39 37.86 14.64
C ASP A 106 22.62 38.09 15.95
N VAL A 107 23.12 39.05 16.72
CA VAL A 107 22.47 39.57 17.92
C VAL A 107 21.42 40.57 17.46
N ASP A 108 20.18 40.11 17.27
CA ASP A 108 19.05 41.02 17.06
C ASP A 108 18.70 41.72 18.37
N VAL A 109 18.91 43.03 18.37
CA VAL A 109 18.59 43.97 19.45
C VAL A 109 17.10 44.30 19.40
N ASP A 110 16.41 44.13 20.53
CA ASP A 110 14.99 44.47 20.72
C ASP A 110 14.67 45.92 20.36
N VAL A 111 13.60 46.12 19.57
CA VAL A 111 12.82 47.37 19.59
C VAL A 111 11.37 47.01 19.85
N ASN A 112 10.96 47.18 21.11
CA ASN A 112 9.58 47.09 21.57
C ASN A 112 8.84 48.38 21.17
N VAL A 113 7.86 48.29 20.28
CA VAL A 113 6.90 49.37 20.02
C VAL A 113 5.51 48.85 20.36
N ASN A 114 4.99 49.26 21.51
CA ASN A 114 3.56 49.31 21.77
C ASN A 114 2.98 50.46 20.95
N GLU A 115 1.83 50.27 20.29
CA GLU A 115 0.75 51.26 20.34
C GLU A 115 -0.55 50.71 19.75
N ASP A 116 -1.59 50.75 20.59
CA ASP A 116 -2.99 50.62 20.26
C ASP A 116 -3.42 51.68 19.23
N ALA A 117 -4.25 51.31 18.23
CA ALA A 117 -5.28 52.19 17.69
C ALA A 117 -6.24 51.45 16.73
N ASP A 118 -7.48 51.39 17.21
CA ASP A 118 -8.75 51.16 16.53
C ASP A 118 -9.01 52.17 15.38
N VAL A 119 -9.41 51.72 14.18
CA VAL A 119 -10.31 52.45 13.25
C VAL A 119 -11.00 51.43 12.32
N GLY A 120 -12.33 51.29 12.46
CA GLY A 120 -13.20 50.71 11.44
C GLY A 120 -13.61 51.71 10.36
N ILE A 121 -13.86 51.23 9.14
CA ILE A 121 -14.62 51.94 8.10
C ILE A 121 -15.41 50.92 7.28
N ASP A 122 -16.74 51.04 7.34
CA ASP A 122 -17.72 50.48 6.40
C ASP A 122 -17.78 51.34 5.12
N ALA A 123 -18.01 50.73 3.95
CA ALA A 123 -18.81 51.33 2.86
C ALA A 123 -19.12 50.31 1.74
N GLU A 124 -20.39 50.35 1.32
CA GLU A 124 -21.07 49.56 0.30
C GLU A 124 -20.80 50.03 -1.16
N GLU A 125 -21.41 49.26 -2.08
CA GLU A 125 -21.75 49.56 -3.49
C GLU A 125 -20.63 49.60 -4.55
N ASN A 126 -20.71 48.71 -5.55
CA ASN A 126 -21.55 48.97 -6.72
C ASN A 126 -21.68 47.73 -7.63
N ILE A 127 -22.91 47.45 -8.09
CA ILE A 127 -23.26 46.45 -9.11
C ILE A 127 -23.33 47.18 -10.44
N GLU A 128 -22.75 46.63 -11.51
CA GLU A 128 -23.17 46.99 -12.87
C GLU A 128 -23.14 45.79 -13.81
N MET A 129 -24.31 45.51 -14.39
CA MET A 129 -24.55 44.54 -15.45
C MET A 129 -24.44 45.21 -16.81
N ALA A 130 -23.88 44.50 -17.78
CA ALA A 130 -24.13 44.59 -19.24
C ALA A 130 -23.39 43.43 -19.91
N ASP A 131 -23.74 42.85 -21.05
CA ASP A 131 -25.00 42.57 -21.72
C ASP A 131 -24.66 41.44 -22.74
N SER A 132 -25.69 40.69 -23.11
CA SER A 132 -25.89 39.61 -24.07
C SER A 132 -25.01 39.41 -25.36
N VAL A 133 -24.73 38.11 -25.64
CA VAL A 133 -25.08 37.31 -26.85
C VAL A 133 -24.09 37.12 -28.04
N ASP A 134 -24.03 35.83 -28.45
CA ASP A 134 -23.58 35.19 -29.71
C ASP A 134 -22.07 35.18 -30.00
N ASP A 135 -21.42 34.10 -30.46
CA ASP A 135 -21.77 33.20 -31.56
C ASP A 135 -20.88 31.93 -31.46
N GLY A 136 -21.41 30.78 -31.84
CA GLY A 136 -20.73 29.50 -31.75
C GLY A 136 -19.90 29.20 -32.98
N SER A 137 -18.68 28.71 -32.81
CA SER A 137 -18.15 27.65 -33.67
C SER A 137 -16.95 26.97 -33.01
N GLN A 138 -16.97 25.64 -33.06
CA GLN A 138 -15.82 24.72 -32.99
C GLN A 138 -15.30 24.37 -31.59
N GLU A 139 -15.97 23.37 -31.00
CA GLU A 139 -15.32 22.35 -30.15
C GLU A 139 -14.19 21.70 -30.95
N GLU A 140 -12.99 22.26 -30.88
CA GLU A 140 -11.79 21.46 -30.95
C GLU A 140 -11.75 20.60 -29.68
N ALA A 141 -11.85 19.28 -29.83
CA ALA A 141 -11.50 18.33 -28.78
C ALA A 141 -9.97 18.39 -28.56
N GLY A 142 -9.52 19.52 -28.04
CA GLY A 142 -8.21 19.69 -27.43
C GLY A 142 -8.23 18.97 -26.10
N GLN A 143 -7.22 18.12 -25.92
CA GLN A 143 -6.79 17.60 -24.64
C GLN A 143 -6.79 18.73 -23.61
N THR A 144 -7.73 18.71 -22.67
CA THR A 144 -7.55 19.39 -21.39
C THR A 144 -7.17 18.34 -20.38
N GLU A 145 -5.88 18.02 -20.40
CA GLU A 145 -5.15 17.58 -19.21
C GLU A 145 -5.37 18.65 -18.13
N SER A 146 -6.37 18.44 -17.27
CA SER A 146 -6.38 19.05 -15.95
C SER A 146 -5.51 18.16 -15.06
N ALA A 147 -4.20 18.31 -15.18
CA ALA A 147 -3.24 17.76 -14.23
C ALA A 147 -3.39 18.52 -12.91
N ASP A 148 -4.25 18.02 -12.03
CA ASP A 148 -4.12 18.28 -10.60
C ASP A 148 -2.89 17.49 -10.12
N ASP A 149 -1.71 18.12 -10.25
CA ASP A 149 -0.37 17.56 -9.93
C ASP A 149 -0.15 17.27 -8.43
N SER A 150 -1.21 17.28 -7.63
CA SER A 150 -1.15 17.10 -6.18
C SER A 150 -1.09 15.63 -5.74
N HIS A 151 -1.31 14.68 -6.65
CA HIS A 151 -1.34 13.25 -6.33
C HIS A 151 -0.21 12.44 -6.99
N PRO A 152 0.54 11.63 -6.21
CA PRO A 152 1.64 10.84 -6.75
C PRO A 152 1.13 9.82 -7.75
N SER A 153 1.73 9.78 -8.95
CA SER A 153 1.42 8.77 -9.96
C SER A 153 1.66 7.35 -9.41
N MET A 154 0.85 6.38 -9.84
CA MET A 154 1.02 4.98 -9.44
C MET A 154 2.41 4.42 -9.76
N GLN A 155 3.03 4.89 -10.84
CA GLN A 155 4.40 4.52 -11.21
C GLN A 155 5.43 5.06 -10.20
N ALA A 156 5.24 6.28 -9.72
CA ALA A 156 6.10 6.88 -8.69
C ALA A 156 5.95 6.14 -7.35
N ILE A 157 4.72 5.77 -6.96
CA ILE A 157 4.48 4.95 -5.76
C ILE A 157 5.23 3.63 -5.87
N LEU A 158 5.15 2.94 -7.02
CA LEU A 158 5.86 1.68 -7.24
C LEU A 158 7.39 1.83 -7.15
N GLN A 159 7.95 2.91 -7.70
CA GLN A 159 9.39 3.18 -7.64
C GLN A 159 9.87 3.48 -6.22
N LEU A 160 9.03 4.12 -5.42
CA LEU A 160 9.34 4.48 -4.03
C LEU A 160 8.99 3.36 -3.04
N ALA A 161 8.16 2.39 -3.42
CA ALA A 161 7.66 1.33 -2.54
C ALA A 161 8.76 0.57 -1.76
N PRO A 162 9.92 0.22 -2.35
CA PRO A 162 10.99 -0.44 -1.58
C PRO A 162 11.62 0.42 -0.48
N PHE A 163 11.41 1.74 -0.51
CA PHE A 163 12.03 2.73 0.38
C PHE A 163 11.04 3.34 1.38
N LEU A 164 9.75 3.00 1.26
CA LEU A 164 8.68 3.52 2.10
C LEU A 164 8.16 2.43 3.04
N SER A 165 7.53 2.84 4.13
CA SER A 165 6.83 1.89 5.01
C SER A 165 5.51 1.47 4.36
N SER A 166 5.00 0.29 4.71
CA SER A 166 3.70 -0.17 4.23
C SER A 166 2.57 0.77 4.64
N GLU A 167 2.65 1.38 5.81
CA GLU A 167 1.69 2.37 6.29
C GLU A 167 1.69 3.63 5.41
N THR A 168 2.87 4.16 5.06
CA THR A 168 2.98 5.31 4.16
C THR A 168 2.47 4.98 2.76
N ILE A 169 2.78 3.79 2.24
CA ILE A 169 2.27 3.38 0.92
C ILE A 169 0.75 3.20 0.98
N ASP A 170 0.21 2.62 2.05
CA ASP A 170 -1.23 2.46 2.26
C ASP A 170 -1.96 3.81 2.30
N GLU A 171 -1.38 4.82 2.95
CA GLU A 171 -1.88 6.20 2.94
C GLU A 171 -1.85 6.78 1.52
N MET A 172 -0.74 6.64 0.80
CA MET A 172 -0.60 7.11 -0.59
C MET A 172 -1.63 6.45 -1.52
N LEU A 173 -1.89 5.15 -1.34
CA LEU A 173 -2.92 4.41 -2.08
C LEU A 173 -4.34 4.86 -1.76
N GLY A 174 -4.55 5.53 -0.63
CA GLY A 174 -5.83 6.14 -0.27
C GLY A 174 -6.28 7.22 -1.24
N TYR A 175 -5.34 7.90 -1.90
CA TYR A 175 -5.58 9.01 -2.81
C TYR A 175 -5.62 8.62 -4.30
N VAL A 176 -5.44 7.33 -4.62
CA VAL A 176 -5.39 6.86 -6.01
C VAL A 176 -6.80 6.72 -6.59
N GLU A 177 -7.04 7.43 -7.69
CA GLU A 177 -8.29 7.39 -8.46
C GLU A 177 -8.53 6.04 -9.17
N GLU A 178 -9.80 5.69 -9.36
CA GLU A 178 -10.22 4.51 -10.10
C GLU A 178 -9.89 4.67 -11.60
N GLY A 179 -8.93 3.90 -12.10
CA GLY A 179 -8.57 3.89 -13.53
C GLY A 179 -7.07 3.81 -13.83
N GLN A 180 -6.20 4.17 -12.88
CA GLN A 180 -4.73 4.07 -13.04
C GLN A 180 -4.15 2.71 -12.62
N LEU A 181 -5.01 1.74 -12.27
CA LEU A 181 -4.61 0.45 -11.72
C LEU A 181 -4.43 -0.60 -12.82
N ASP A 182 -3.18 -0.85 -13.18
CA ASP A 182 -2.80 -2.04 -13.94
C ASP A 182 -2.40 -3.18 -12.99
N SER A 183 -2.76 -4.39 -13.39
CA SER A 183 -2.34 -5.67 -12.84
C SER A 183 -0.82 -5.77 -12.61
N SER A 184 0.00 -5.17 -13.47
CA SER A 184 1.46 -5.12 -13.33
C SER A 184 1.91 -4.31 -12.10
N ILE A 185 1.25 -3.19 -11.84
CA ILE A 185 1.53 -2.29 -10.72
C ILE A 185 1.14 -2.96 -9.40
N ILE A 186 -0.01 -3.64 -9.36
CA ILE A 186 -0.47 -4.35 -8.16
C ILE A 186 0.51 -5.45 -7.77
N ASN A 187 1.00 -6.23 -8.74
CA ASN A 187 2.03 -7.24 -8.48
C ASN A 187 3.32 -6.64 -7.93
N GLY A 188 3.73 -5.48 -8.45
CA GLY A 188 4.91 -4.77 -7.98
C GLY A 188 4.75 -4.18 -6.57
N LEU A 189 3.54 -3.76 -6.19
CA LEU A 189 3.24 -3.19 -4.88
C LEU A 189 2.92 -4.25 -3.82
N ALA A 190 2.44 -5.43 -4.21
CA ALA A 190 1.99 -6.48 -3.29
C ALA A 190 2.98 -6.80 -2.14
N PRO A 191 4.32 -6.83 -2.36
CA PRO A 191 5.27 -7.09 -1.27
C PRO A 191 5.41 -5.95 -0.25
N PHE A 192 4.94 -4.75 -0.59
CA PHE A 192 5.22 -3.52 0.16
C PHE A 192 3.97 -2.92 0.82
N ILE A 193 2.78 -3.44 0.54
CA ILE A 193 1.51 -2.91 1.05
C ILE A 193 0.85 -3.87 2.03
N SER A 194 -0.07 -3.37 2.85
CA SER A 194 -0.82 -4.26 3.74
C SER A 194 -1.77 -5.17 2.96
N GLN A 195 -2.13 -6.31 3.56
CA GLN A 195 -3.13 -7.22 2.99
C GLN A 195 -4.48 -6.52 2.78
N SER A 196 -4.86 -5.61 3.68
CA SER A 196 -6.07 -4.78 3.56
C SER A 196 -6.02 -3.82 2.38
N SER A 197 -4.88 -3.19 2.13
CA SER A 197 -4.70 -2.32 0.97
C SER A 197 -4.68 -3.12 -0.32
N LEU A 198 -3.95 -4.24 -0.34
CA LEU A 198 -3.97 -5.17 -1.47
C LEU A 198 -5.39 -5.64 -1.78
N ALA A 199 -6.20 -5.90 -0.75
CA ALA A 199 -7.61 -6.23 -0.91
C ALA A 199 -8.41 -5.14 -1.59
N ARG A 200 -8.27 -3.89 -1.13
CA ARG A 200 -8.92 -2.75 -1.75
C ARG A 200 -8.46 -2.56 -3.20
N LEU A 201 -7.18 -2.78 -3.49
CA LEU A 201 -6.66 -2.69 -4.85
C LEU A 201 -7.22 -3.77 -5.75
N ILE A 202 -7.22 -5.03 -5.32
CA ILE A 202 -7.80 -6.15 -6.08
C ILE A 202 -9.30 -5.93 -6.32
N ASP A 203 -10.03 -5.48 -5.30
CA ASP A 203 -11.48 -5.20 -5.41
C ASP A 203 -11.77 -4.02 -6.38
N LYS A 204 -10.82 -3.08 -6.53
CA LYS A 204 -10.88 -1.97 -7.52
C LYS A 204 -10.50 -2.39 -8.94
N VAL A 205 -9.87 -3.55 -9.14
CA VAL A 205 -9.56 -4.04 -10.48
C VAL A 205 -10.82 -4.58 -11.13
N GLU A 206 -11.07 -4.16 -12.36
CA GLU A 206 -12.21 -4.64 -13.15
C GLU A 206 -12.18 -6.17 -13.28
N ALA A 207 -13.34 -6.80 -13.06
CA ALA A 207 -13.49 -8.26 -13.12
C ALA A 207 -12.98 -8.81 -14.46
N GLY A 208 -11.98 -9.71 -14.40
CA GLY A 208 -11.38 -10.33 -15.58
C GLY A 208 -10.09 -9.70 -16.09
N LYS A 209 -9.58 -8.61 -15.48
CA LYS A 209 -8.25 -8.05 -15.83
C LYS A 209 -7.07 -8.77 -15.17
N LEU A 210 -7.30 -9.52 -14.09
CA LEU A 210 -6.28 -10.32 -13.43
C LEU A 210 -6.20 -11.70 -14.07
N ASP A 211 -5.07 -11.99 -14.72
CA ASP A 211 -4.81 -13.31 -15.28
C ASP A 211 -4.41 -14.33 -14.19
N MET A 212 -4.43 -15.62 -14.53
CA MET A 212 -4.10 -16.71 -13.60
C MET A 212 -2.68 -16.63 -13.02
N ARG A 213 -1.71 -16.13 -13.80
CA ARG A 213 -0.31 -16.02 -13.36
C ARG A 213 -0.16 -14.89 -12.37
N GLN A 214 -0.91 -13.81 -12.57
CA GLN A 214 -0.95 -12.66 -11.69
C GLN A 214 -1.61 -13.02 -10.36
N LEU A 215 -2.75 -13.73 -10.37
CA LEU A 215 -3.39 -14.20 -9.13
C LEU A 215 -2.46 -15.09 -8.29
N SER A 216 -1.72 -16.01 -8.93
CA SER A 216 -0.73 -16.84 -8.25
C SER A 216 0.42 -16.03 -7.66
N GLY A 217 0.88 -14.99 -8.36
CA GLY A 217 1.93 -14.09 -7.87
C GLY A 217 1.50 -13.23 -6.67
N LEU A 218 0.21 -12.88 -6.59
CA LEU A 218 -0.36 -12.12 -5.47
C LEU A 218 -0.67 -12.98 -4.25
N ALA A 219 -0.95 -14.27 -4.46
CA ALA A 219 -1.42 -15.18 -3.41
C ALA A 219 -0.61 -15.17 -2.09
N PRO A 220 0.73 -15.10 -2.09
CA PRO A 220 1.52 -15.02 -0.85
C PRO A 220 1.25 -13.78 0.01
N PHE A 221 0.75 -12.70 -0.61
CA PHE A 221 0.54 -11.40 0.02
C PHE A 221 -0.93 -11.14 0.35
N MET A 222 -1.84 -12.04 -0.07
CA MET A 222 -3.27 -11.92 0.17
C MET A 222 -3.65 -12.41 1.56
N ALA A 223 -4.71 -11.82 2.14
CA ALA A 223 -5.33 -12.37 3.33
C ALA A 223 -6.08 -13.68 2.99
N PRO A 224 -6.09 -14.70 3.88
CA PRO A 224 -6.79 -15.96 3.65
C PRO A 224 -8.27 -15.76 3.27
N GLU A 225 -8.94 -14.80 3.90
CA GLU A 225 -10.34 -14.49 3.64
C GLU A 225 -10.58 -14.03 2.20
N GLN A 226 -9.62 -13.32 1.60
CA GLN A 226 -9.71 -12.91 0.21
C GLN A 226 -9.58 -14.09 -0.74
N ILE A 227 -8.64 -14.99 -0.46
CA ILE A 227 -8.45 -16.21 -1.23
C ILE A 227 -9.73 -17.04 -1.17
N ASP A 228 -10.32 -17.16 0.03
CA ASP A 228 -11.57 -17.87 0.22
C ASP A 228 -12.73 -17.24 -0.57
N ARG A 229 -12.80 -15.90 -0.65
CA ARG A 229 -13.77 -15.19 -1.52
C ARG A 229 -13.54 -15.49 -3.00
N LEU A 230 -12.29 -15.50 -3.47
CA LEU A 230 -11.97 -15.84 -4.86
C LEU A 230 -12.37 -17.28 -5.21
N VAL A 231 -12.13 -18.22 -4.30
CA VAL A 231 -12.56 -19.62 -4.45
C VAL A 231 -14.10 -19.69 -4.54
N MET A 232 -14.83 -18.98 -3.67
CA MET A 232 -16.29 -18.91 -3.74
C MET A 232 -16.81 -18.33 -5.06
N GLN A 233 -16.15 -17.32 -5.62
CA GLN A 233 -16.52 -16.74 -6.92
C GLN A 233 -16.28 -17.72 -8.08
N ALA A 234 -15.19 -18.50 -8.03
CA ALA A 234 -14.92 -19.55 -9.00
C ALA A 234 -15.97 -20.68 -8.94
N GLU A 235 -16.48 -21.01 -7.75
CA GLU A 235 -17.58 -21.96 -7.58
C GLU A 235 -18.87 -21.46 -8.26
N GLN A 236 -19.12 -20.14 -8.27
CA GLN A 236 -20.31 -19.52 -8.87
C GLN A 236 -20.20 -19.34 -10.40
N GLY A 237 -19.06 -19.73 -11.00
CA GLY A 237 -18.85 -19.70 -12.44
C GLY A 237 -18.36 -18.35 -12.98
N THR A 238 -18.01 -17.41 -12.10
CA THR A 238 -17.47 -16.10 -12.48
C THR A 238 -15.99 -16.19 -12.89
N THR A 239 -15.28 -17.20 -12.40
CA THR A 239 -13.84 -17.41 -12.59
C THR A 239 -13.56 -18.85 -12.96
N ASP A 240 -12.55 -19.08 -13.80
CA ASP A 240 -12.13 -20.41 -14.21
C ASP A 240 -11.46 -21.18 -13.05
N TRP A 241 -11.66 -22.50 -13.00
CA TRP A 241 -11.19 -23.37 -11.92
C TRP A 241 -9.67 -23.47 -11.87
N ASP A 242 -8.99 -23.22 -12.99
CA ASP A 242 -7.53 -23.16 -13.07
C ASP A 242 -6.95 -22.09 -12.10
N ALA A 243 -7.72 -21.04 -11.79
CA ALA A 243 -7.34 -20.04 -10.78
C ALA A 243 -7.23 -20.70 -9.40
N VAL A 244 -8.25 -21.48 -9.03
CA VAL A 244 -8.34 -22.16 -7.73
C VAL A 244 -7.17 -23.12 -7.57
N GLN A 245 -6.80 -23.85 -8.62
CA GLN A 245 -5.65 -24.74 -8.59
C GLN A 245 -4.34 -23.97 -8.38
N SER A 246 -4.16 -22.81 -8.99
CA SER A 246 -2.97 -21.98 -8.80
C SER A 246 -2.86 -21.37 -7.40
N LEU A 247 -4.00 -21.13 -6.75
CA LEU A 247 -4.10 -20.63 -5.38
C LEU A 247 -3.98 -21.75 -4.34
N ALA A 248 -4.02 -23.02 -4.74
CA ALA A 248 -4.09 -24.18 -3.86
C ALA A 248 -3.10 -24.19 -2.67
N PRO A 249 -1.83 -23.76 -2.81
CA PRO A 249 -0.89 -23.71 -1.68
C PRO A 249 -1.30 -22.73 -0.57
N PHE A 250 -2.15 -21.76 -0.89
CA PHE A 250 -2.54 -20.65 -0.02
C PHE A 250 -4.01 -20.73 0.43
N ILE A 251 -4.77 -21.72 -0.06
CA ILE A 251 -6.16 -21.95 0.36
C ILE A 251 -6.15 -22.51 1.80
N SER A 252 -7.05 -21.98 2.64
CA SER A 252 -7.21 -22.45 4.00
C SER A 252 -7.71 -23.90 4.06
N GLN A 253 -7.33 -24.65 5.09
CA GLN A 253 -7.83 -26.02 5.29
C GLN A 253 -9.35 -26.03 5.51
N GLU A 254 -9.93 -24.97 6.08
CA GLU A 254 -11.37 -24.81 6.22
C GLU A 254 -12.07 -24.77 4.85
N THR A 255 -11.55 -23.97 3.92
CA THR A 255 -12.07 -23.89 2.54
C THR A 255 -11.86 -25.20 1.78
N LEU A 256 -10.70 -25.85 1.92
CA LEU A 256 -10.46 -27.16 1.29
C LEU A 256 -11.42 -28.24 1.81
N ASN A 257 -11.70 -28.25 3.12
CA ASN A 257 -12.69 -29.13 3.72
C ASN A 257 -14.09 -28.86 3.17
N ARG A 258 -14.50 -27.59 3.11
CA ARG A 258 -15.79 -27.19 2.54
C ARG A 258 -15.91 -27.65 1.08
N LEU A 259 -14.87 -27.47 0.26
CA LEU A 259 -14.85 -27.95 -1.13
C LEU A 259 -15.01 -29.47 -1.21
N ALA A 260 -14.36 -30.23 -0.32
CA ALA A 260 -14.51 -31.67 -0.25
C ALA A 260 -15.93 -32.08 0.16
N ASP A 261 -16.53 -31.43 1.16
CA ASP A 261 -17.90 -31.68 1.59
C ASP A 261 -18.89 -31.43 0.44
N ARG A 262 -18.68 -30.39 -0.36
CA ARG A 262 -19.49 -30.12 -1.56
C ARG A 262 -19.40 -31.21 -2.62
N VAL A 263 -18.25 -31.86 -2.77
CA VAL A 263 -18.11 -33.04 -3.64
C VAL A 263 -18.91 -34.22 -3.09
N VAL A 264 -18.88 -34.43 -1.77
CA VAL A 264 -19.68 -35.48 -1.12
C VAL A 264 -21.19 -35.24 -1.32
N GLU A 265 -21.63 -33.99 -1.25
CA GLU A 265 -23.01 -33.58 -1.52
C GLU A 265 -23.40 -33.65 -3.01
N GLY A 266 -22.43 -33.88 -3.90
CA GLY A 266 -22.64 -33.94 -5.35
C GLY A 266 -22.83 -32.56 -6.01
N SER A 267 -22.54 -31.48 -5.30
CA SER A 267 -22.68 -30.10 -5.80
C SER A 267 -21.41 -29.57 -6.48
N LEU A 268 -20.31 -30.32 -6.42
CA LEU A 268 -19.03 -30.02 -7.07
C LEU A 268 -18.45 -31.30 -7.72
N ASP A 269 -17.85 -31.17 -8.91
CA ASP A 269 -17.18 -32.31 -9.57
C ASP A 269 -15.96 -32.77 -8.77
N ALA A 270 -15.88 -34.06 -8.47
CA ALA A 270 -14.76 -34.65 -7.76
C ALA A 270 -13.42 -34.38 -8.44
N LYS A 271 -13.37 -34.30 -9.78
CA LYS A 271 -12.13 -34.02 -10.52
C LYS A 271 -11.51 -32.67 -10.16
N ARG A 272 -12.36 -31.69 -9.82
CA ARG A 272 -11.93 -30.34 -9.42
C ARG A 272 -11.19 -30.36 -8.08
N VAL A 273 -11.68 -31.13 -7.11
CA VAL A 273 -11.02 -31.31 -5.80
C VAL A 273 -9.79 -32.22 -5.90
N LEU A 274 -9.78 -33.20 -6.81
CA LEU A 274 -8.59 -34.02 -7.05
C LEU A 274 -7.38 -33.19 -7.50
N ALA A 275 -7.58 -32.09 -8.22
CA ALA A 275 -6.49 -31.18 -8.59
C ALA A 275 -5.85 -30.50 -7.36
N LEU A 276 -6.57 -30.44 -6.23
CA LEU A 276 -6.11 -29.88 -4.96
C LEU A 276 -5.57 -30.95 -4.01
N ALA A 277 -5.54 -32.23 -4.42
CA ALA A 277 -5.16 -33.36 -3.58
C ALA A 277 -3.84 -33.21 -2.80
N PRO A 278 -2.76 -32.60 -3.34
CA PRO A 278 -1.52 -32.38 -2.58
C PRO A 278 -1.67 -31.52 -1.32
N PHE A 279 -2.72 -30.70 -1.26
CA PHE A 279 -2.95 -29.72 -0.20
C PHE A 279 -4.08 -30.13 0.76
N LEU A 280 -4.80 -31.22 0.46
CA LEU A 280 -5.85 -31.74 1.32
C LEU A 280 -5.27 -32.37 2.59
N SER A 281 -5.95 -32.17 3.72
CA SER A 281 -5.58 -32.87 4.95
C SER A 281 -5.86 -34.37 4.85
N ALA A 282 -5.14 -35.17 5.64
CA ALA A 282 -5.38 -36.61 5.73
C ALA A 282 -6.84 -36.94 6.14
N GLU A 283 -7.44 -36.11 7.01
CA GLU A 283 -8.84 -36.26 7.43
C GLU A 283 -9.80 -36.04 6.25
N THR A 284 -9.56 -34.99 5.45
CA THR A 284 -10.35 -34.68 4.26
C THR A 284 -10.28 -35.81 3.23
N ILE A 285 -9.07 -36.34 3.01
CA ILE A 285 -8.83 -37.46 2.10
C ILE A 285 -9.57 -38.70 2.61
N GLU A 286 -9.49 -39.02 3.91
CA GLU A 286 -10.22 -40.15 4.51
C GLU A 286 -11.74 -40.01 4.35
N LYS A 287 -12.29 -38.80 4.54
CA LYS A 287 -13.72 -38.52 4.29
C LYS A 287 -14.12 -38.81 2.85
N LEU A 288 -13.36 -38.31 1.87
CA LEU A 288 -13.62 -38.55 0.44
C LEU A 288 -13.54 -40.05 0.10
N LEU A 289 -12.57 -40.75 0.68
CA LEU A 289 -12.39 -42.19 0.51
C LEU A 289 -13.55 -43.01 1.09
N ASP A 290 -14.11 -42.61 2.23
CA ASP A 290 -15.28 -43.27 2.79
C ASP A 290 -16.50 -43.16 1.87
N GLN A 291 -16.62 -42.05 1.13
CA GLN A 291 -17.67 -41.89 0.11
C GLN A 291 -17.44 -42.75 -1.14
N VAL A 292 -16.18 -43.06 -1.48
CA VAL A 292 -15.87 -44.06 -2.50
C VAL A 292 -16.29 -45.46 -2.02
N LYS A 293 -16.05 -45.82 -0.75
CA LYS A 293 -16.49 -47.11 -0.18
C LYS A 293 -18.01 -47.24 -0.10
N SER A 294 -18.72 -46.16 0.20
CA SER A 294 -20.19 -46.12 0.23
C SER A 294 -20.79 -46.21 -1.19
N GLY A 295 -19.97 -45.97 -2.22
CA GLY A 295 -20.36 -46.02 -3.63
C GLY A 295 -20.99 -44.72 -4.13
N HIS A 296 -20.81 -43.62 -3.41
CA HIS A 296 -21.33 -42.30 -3.76
C HIS A 296 -20.37 -41.52 -4.67
N LEU A 297 -19.08 -41.89 -4.66
CA LEU A 297 -18.04 -41.36 -5.54
C LEU A 297 -17.46 -42.46 -6.44
N SER A 298 -17.00 -42.07 -7.63
CA SER A 298 -16.44 -43.01 -8.61
C SER A 298 -15.09 -43.56 -8.16
N ALA A 299 -14.74 -44.76 -8.63
CA ALA A 299 -13.44 -45.37 -8.36
C ALA A 299 -12.27 -44.59 -8.98
N ASP A 300 -12.52 -43.69 -9.93
CA ASP A 300 -11.47 -42.84 -10.51
C ASP A 300 -10.90 -41.86 -9.47
N VAL A 301 -11.71 -41.45 -8.49
CA VAL A 301 -11.29 -40.60 -7.37
C VAL A 301 -10.24 -41.30 -6.51
N LEU A 302 -10.36 -42.62 -6.34
CA LEU A 302 -9.36 -43.44 -5.66
C LEU A 302 -8.00 -43.32 -6.35
N SER A 303 -7.98 -43.39 -7.69
CA SER A 303 -6.75 -43.35 -8.47
C SER A 303 -6.05 -41.99 -8.34
N GLY A 304 -6.81 -40.90 -8.28
CA GLY A 304 -6.28 -39.55 -8.08
C GLY A 304 -5.76 -39.30 -6.68
N LEU A 305 -6.38 -39.88 -5.65
CA LEU A 305 -5.95 -39.72 -4.25
C LEU A 305 -4.86 -40.73 -3.85
N ALA A 306 -4.70 -41.84 -4.58
CA ALA A 306 -3.77 -42.93 -4.26
C ALA A 306 -2.34 -42.47 -3.91
N PRO A 307 -1.72 -41.49 -4.62
CA PRO A 307 -0.37 -41.01 -4.29
C PRO A 307 -0.26 -40.34 -2.92
N PHE A 308 -1.37 -39.83 -2.38
CA PHE A 308 -1.43 -39.05 -1.14
C PHE A 308 -1.93 -39.89 0.06
N ILE A 309 -2.13 -41.19 -0.14
CA ILE A 309 -2.66 -42.11 0.88
C ILE A 309 -1.55 -43.08 1.31
N ARG A 310 -1.53 -43.43 2.60
CA ARG A 310 -0.65 -44.50 3.10
C ARG A 310 -0.99 -45.83 2.43
N LYS A 311 0.05 -46.57 2.02
CA LYS A 311 -0.07 -47.86 1.34
C LYS A 311 -1.03 -48.83 2.04
N ASP A 312 -0.89 -49.01 3.36
CA ASP A 312 -1.73 -49.93 4.13
C ASP A 312 -3.21 -49.52 4.14
N SER A 313 -3.48 -48.21 4.16
CA SER A 313 -4.84 -47.67 4.08
C SER A 313 -5.46 -47.94 2.70
N LEU A 314 -4.68 -47.76 1.63
CA LEU A 314 -5.12 -48.01 0.25
C LEU A 314 -5.41 -49.50 0.02
N GLU A 315 -4.52 -50.39 0.48
CA GLU A 315 -4.70 -51.84 0.36
C GLU A 315 -5.96 -52.32 1.10
N ARG A 316 -6.19 -51.83 2.33
CA ARG A 316 -7.41 -52.14 3.10
C ARG A 316 -8.67 -51.67 2.37
N LEU A 317 -8.60 -50.51 1.72
CA LEU A 317 -9.72 -49.94 0.99
C LEU A 317 -10.07 -50.73 -0.26
N ILE A 318 -9.06 -51.10 -1.07
CA ILE A 318 -9.23 -51.94 -2.26
C ILE A 318 -9.78 -53.32 -1.87
N ARG A 319 -9.25 -53.95 -0.81
CA ARG A 319 -9.75 -55.24 -0.32
C ARG A 319 -11.23 -55.17 0.08
N GLY A 320 -11.62 -54.14 0.84
CA GLY A 320 -13.01 -53.93 1.23
C GLY A 320 -13.95 -53.70 0.04
N MET A 321 -13.49 -53.01 -1.01
CA MET A 321 -14.27 -52.83 -2.25
C MET A 321 -14.45 -54.14 -3.01
N LEU A 322 -13.40 -54.97 -3.12
CA LEU A 322 -13.46 -56.28 -3.77
C LEU A 322 -14.42 -57.23 -3.04
N GLU A 323 -14.34 -57.31 -1.71
CA GLU A 323 -15.26 -58.13 -0.90
C GLU A 323 -16.73 -57.72 -1.08
N LYS A 324 -17.01 -56.41 -1.10
CA LYS A 324 -18.36 -55.87 -1.31
C LYS A 324 -18.89 -56.15 -2.72
N SER A 325 -18.01 -56.19 -3.73
CA SER A 325 -18.37 -56.56 -5.11
C SER A 325 -18.67 -58.06 -5.27
N LEU A 326 -17.89 -58.91 -4.59
CA LEU A 326 -18.09 -60.37 -4.55
C LEU A 326 -19.34 -60.78 -3.74
N SER A 327 -19.77 -59.94 -2.78
CA SER A 327 -20.99 -60.17 -1.98
C SER A 327 -22.29 -59.76 -2.68
N ARG A 328 -22.22 -59.05 -3.81
CA ARG A 328 -23.38 -58.57 -4.59
C ARG A 328 -23.66 -59.40 -5.85
N THR A 329 -22.84 -60.42 -6.13
CA THR A 329 -23.00 -61.37 -7.24
C THR A 329 -23.56 -62.68 -6.71
#